data_AF-A0A6L7X3Q3-F1
#
_entry.id   AF-A0A6L7X3Q3-F1
#
_cell.length_a   1.000
_cell.length_b   1.000
_cell.length_c   1.000
_cell.angle_alpha   90.00
_cell.angle_beta   90.00
_cell.angle_gamma   90.00
#
_symmetry.space_group_name_H-M   'P 1'
#
loop_
_entity.id
_entity.type
_entity.pdbx_description
1 polymer ?
#
loop_
_entity_poly.entity_id
_entity_poly.type
_entity_poly.pdbx_seq_one_letter_code
_entity_poly.pdbx_strand_id
1 'polypeptide(L)'
;MFEDLFERPHTIEKYRSAPLYEDRLKYLVHMADGGAAPRTLYKIAYCQLNLVGLLDLQESETVTLSRLTAVAEARFDRDQHPGGQRSQSRASSEFLGCALRWLRFLDRVEEPAELRHPYPASVTNVGEDVAGGRLTLV
;
A
#
# COMPACT_ATOMS: atom_id res chain seq x y z
N MET A 1 5.35 -20.02 -16.38
CA MET A 1 4.50 -19.10 -15.59
C MET A 1 4.75 -17.63 -15.94
N PHE A 2 5.84 -16.99 -15.51
CA PHE A 2 6.09 -15.57 -15.88
C PHE A 2 6.65 -15.42 -17.31
N GLU A 3 7.34 -16.44 -17.83
CA GLU A 3 7.78 -16.51 -19.23
C GLU A 3 6.60 -16.56 -20.21
N ASP A 4 5.43 -17.03 -19.75
CA ASP A 4 4.19 -17.02 -20.51
C ASP A 4 3.45 -15.67 -20.40
N LEU A 5 3.84 -14.81 -19.44
CA LEU A 5 3.26 -13.48 -19.26
C LEU A 5 3.97 -12.43 -20.13
N PHE A 6 5.27 -12.60 -20.39
CA PHE A 6 6.06 -11.64 -21.15
C PHE A 6 6.53 -12.23 -22.48
N GLU A 7 6.10 -11.65 -23.59
CA GLU A 7 6.50 -12.12 -24.92
C GLU A 7 7.95 -11.74 -25.28
N ARG A 8 8.50 -10.69 -24.65
CA ARG A 8 9.79 -10.11 -25.03
C ARG A 8 10.93 -10.67 -24.16
N PRO A 9 11.97 -11.30 -24.75
CA PRO A 9 13.11 -11.84 -24.00
C PRO A 9 13.79 -10.82 -23.08
N HIS A 10 13.94 -9.57 -23.55
CA HIS A 10 14.51 -8.50 -22.75
C HIS A 10 13.68 -8.18 -21.49
N THR A 11 12.35 -8.28 -21.59
CA THR A 11 11.46 -8.05 -20.43
C THR A 11 11.52 -9.21 -19.46
N ILE A 12 11.60 -10.45 -19.97
CA ILE A 12 11.83 -11.65 -19.16
C ILE A 12 13.12 -11.50 -18.35
N GLU A 13 14.21 -11.13 -19.02
CA GLU A 13 15.53 -10.99 -18.37
C GLU A 13 15.53 -9.87 -17.34
N LYS A 14 14.99 -8.69 -17.68
CA LYS A 14 14.84 -7.58 -16.74
C LYS A 14 14.01 -7.98 -15.52
N TYR A 15 12.98 -8.80 -15.72
CA TYR A 15 12.16 -9.29 -14.61
C TYR A 15 12.90 -10.31 -13.76
N ARG A 16 13.77 -11.15 -14.34
CA ARG A 16 14.61 -12.08 -13.57
C ARG A 16 15.67 -11.36 -12.74
N SER A 17 16.35 -10.40 -13.33
CA SER A 17 17.50 -9.73 -12.70
C SER A 17 17.12 -8.68 -11.66
N ALA A 18 15.84 -8.29 -11.57
CA ALA A 18 15.41 -7.25 -10.64
C ALA A 18 15.38 -7.77 -9.17
N PRO A 19 15.73 -6.94 -8.17
CA PRO A 19 15.76 -7.32 -6.74
C PRO A 19 14.44 -7.90 -6.24
N LEU A 20 14.43 -8.85 -5.30
CA LEU A 20 13.20 -9.51 -4.80
C LEU A 20 12.53 -10.45 -5.82
N TYR A 21 13.32 -11.13 -6.67
CA TYR A 21 12.79 -12.07 -7.67
C TYR A 21 11.88 -13.15 -7.08
N GLU A 22 12.32 -13.80 -6.00
CA GLU A 22 11.55 -14.87 -5.36
C GLU A 22 10.23 -14.36 -4.77
N ASP A 23 10.26 -13.23 -4.07
CA ASP A 23 9.07 -12.63 -3.46
C ASP A 23 8.05 -12.17 -4.50
N ARG A 24 8.53 -11.66 -5.63
CA ARG A 24 7.68 -11.34 -6.77
C ARG A 24 6.99 -12.59 -7.33
N LEU A 25 7.76 -13.66 -7.52
CA LEU A 25 7.25 -14.93 -8.06
C LEU A 25 6.24 -15.59 -7.13
N LYS A 26 6.51 -15.64 -5.82
CA LYS A 26 5.59 -16.18 -4.80
C LYS A 26 4.21 -15.52 -4.87
N TYR A 27 4.17 -14.19 -4.98
CA TYR A 27 2.90 -13.47 -5.08
C TYR A 27 2.17 -13.75 -6.40
N LEU A 28 2.89 -13.83 -7.52
CA LEU A 28 2.25 -14.20 -8.79
C LEU A 28 1.63 -15.60 -8.70
N VAL A 29 2.31 -16.57 -8.06
CA VAL A 29 1.81 -17.95 -7.90
C VAL A 29 0.54 -17.92 -7.06
N HIS A 30 0.58 -17.24 -5.91
CA HIS A 30 -0.58 -17.05 -5.05
C HIS A 30 -1.79 -16.48 -5.81
N MET A 31 -1.56 -15.48 -6.67
CA MET A 31 -2.63 -14.87 -7.47
C MET A 31 -3.13 -15.81 -8.58
N ALA A 32 -2.25 -16.60 -9.20
CA ALA A 32 -2.62 -17.59 -10.22
C ALA A 32 -3.45 -18.72 -9.61
N ASP A 33 -3.05 -19.23 -8.44
CA ASP A 33 -3.78 -20.24 -7.68
C ASP A 33 -5.15 -19.72 -7.23
N GLY A 34 -5.26 -18.41 -6.97
CA GLY A 34 -6.53 -17.71 -6.74
C GLY A 34 -7.39 -17.48 -7.98
N GLY A 35 -6.99 -17.99 -9.15
CA GLY A 35 -7.75 -17.90 -10.40
C GLY A 35 -7.57 -16.58 -11.17
N ALA A 36 -6.51 -15.81 -10.91
CA ALA A 36 -6.26 -14.58 -11.65
C ALA A 36 -5.98 -14.86 -13.14
N ALA A 37 -6.66 -14.13 -14.02
CA ALA A 37 -6.44 -14.22 -15.45
C ALA A 37 -5.00 -13.79 -15.86
N PRO A 38 -4.45 -14.30 -16.98
CA PRO A 38 -3.10 -13.96 -17.45
C PRO A 38 -2.86 -12.44 -17.59
N ARG A 39 -3.85 -11.70 -18.09
CA ARG A 39 -3.77 -10.24 -18.21
C ARG A 39 -3.65 -9.54 -16.85
N THR A 40 -4.24 -10.10 -15.81
CA THR A 40 -4.14 -9.58 -14.43
C THR A 40 -2.76 -9.87 -13.87
N LEU A 41 -2.24 -11.09 -14.06
CA LEU A 41 -0.89 -11.48 -13.66
C LEU A 41 0.17 -10.60 -14.34
N TYR A 42 0.01 -10.30 -15.63
CA TYR A 42 0.88 -9.38 -16.36
C TYR A 42 0.92 -7.99 -15.72
N LYS A 43 -0.26 -7.42 -15.40
CA LYS A 43 -0.35 -6.11 -14.73
C LYS A 43 0.32 -6.12 -13.37
N ILE A 44 0.14 -7.19 -12.60
CA ILE A 44 0.78 -7.37 -11.30
C ILE A 44 2.30 -7.41 -11.46
N ALA A 45 2.82 -8.26 -12.37
CA ALA A 45 4.26 -8.38 -12.62
C ALA A 45 4.88 -7.05 -13.05
N TYR A 46 4.20 -6.29 -13.93
CA TYR A 46 4.64 -4.97 -14.33
C TYR A 46 4.64 -3.98 -13.16
N CYS A 47 3.60 -3.98 -12.32
CA CYS A 47 3.56 -3.15 -11.12
C CYS A 47 4.72 -3.47 -10.17
N GLN A 48 4.96 -4.74 -9.88
CA GLN A 48 6.07 -5.19 -9.01
C GLN A 48 7.42 -4.69 -9.54
N LEU A 49 7.69 -4.87 -10.83
CA LEU A 49 8.96 -4.45 -11.44
C LEU A 49 9.18 -2.94 -11.36
N ASN A 50 8.12 -2.16 -11.58
CA ASN A 50 8.21 -0.70 -11.43
C ASN A 50 8.37 -0.29 -9.97
N LEU A 51 7.67 -0.95 -9.05
CA LEU A 51 7.74 -0.63 -7.63
C LEU A 51 9.15 -0.85 -7.07
N VAL A 52 9.76 -2.00 -7.36
CA VAL A 52 11.14 -2.30 -6.94
C VAL A 52 12.11 -1.24 -7.46
N GLY A 53 12.01 -0.87 -8.73
CA GLY A 53 12.90 0.13 -9.32
C GLY A 53 12.67 1.57 -8.83
N LEU A 54 11.46 1.91 -8.38
CA LEU A 54 11.14 3.26 -7.89
C LEU A 54 11.49 3.46 -6.42
N LEU A 55 11.32 2.41 -5.61
CA LEU A 55 11.59 2.48 -4.17
C LEU A 55 13.02 2.06 -3.81
N ASP A 56 13.77 1.49 -4.78
CA ASP A 56 15.05 0.82 -4.54
C ASP A 56 14.96 -0.24 -3.44
N LEU A 57 13.84 -0.99 -3.45
CA LEU A 57 13.48 -1.92 -2.39
C LEU A 57 14.52 -3.01 -2.20
N GLN A 58 15.13 -3.03 -1.02
CA GLN A 58 16.07 -4.07 -0.62
C GLN A 58 15.36 -5.24 0.08
N GLU A 59 16.08 -6.34 0.23
CA GLU A 59 15.64 -7.49 1.02
C GLU A 59 15.39 -7.07 2.47
N SER A 60 14.19 -7.32 3.00
CA SER A 60 13.73 -6.99 4.36
C SER A 60 13.35 -5.54 4.66
N GLU A 61 13.30 -4.65 3.67
CA GLU A 61 12.85 -3.27 3.88
C GLU A 61 11.31 -3.18 3.98
N THR A 62 10.81 -2.50 5.02
CA THR A 62 9.40 -2.14 5.16
C THR A 62 9.11 -0.79 4.49
N VAL A 63 7.90 -0.62 3.99
CA VAL A 63 7.48 0.60 3.29
C VAL A 63 6.28 1.21 4.01
N THR A 64 6.39 2.50 4.34
CA THR A 64 5.25 3.26 4.85
C THR A 64 4.27 3.61 3.73
N LEU A 65 2.98 3.70 4.06
CA LEU A 65 1.96 4.13 3.12
C LEU A 65 2.28 5.51 2.51
N SER A 66 2.82 6.43 3.31
CA SER A 66 3.21 7.77 2.86
C SER A 66 4.28 7.74 1.76
N ARG A 67 5.35 6.94 1.95
CA ARG A 67 6.41 6.78 0.92
C ARG A 67 5.85 6.19 -0.36
N LEU A 68 4.95 5.21 -0.25
CA LEU A 68 4.32 4.58 -1.40
C LEU A 68 3.45 5.58 -2.19
N THR A 69 2.66 6.40 -1.49
CA THR A 69 1.85 7.46 -2.09
C THR A 69 2.72 8.50 -2.81
N ALA A 70 3.78 8.98 -2.15
CA ALA A 70 4.69 9.97 -2.74
C ALA A 70 5.34 9.47 -4.04
N VAL A 71 5.76 8.19 -4.08
CA VAL A 71 6.30 7.58 -5.30
C VAL A 71 5.25 7.43 -6.40
N ALA A 72 4.01 7.07 -6.04
CA ALA A 72 2.93 6.97 -7.00
C ALA A 72 2.62 8.35 -7.61
N GLU A 73 2.48 9.38 -6.78
CA GLU A 73 2.25 10.76 -7.23
C GLU A 73 3.37 11.23 -8.17
N ALA A 74 4.63 11.17 -7.73
CA ALA A 74 5.78 11.58 -8.54
C ALA A 74 5.87 10.85 -9.90
N ARG A 75 5.47 9.57 -9.95
CA ARG A 75 5.46 8.80 -11.20
C ARG A 75 4.42 9.32 -12.20
N PHE A 76 3.24 9.68 -11.70
CA PHE A 76 2.09 10.07 -12.52
C PHE A 76 1.94 11.59 -12.67
N ASP A 77 2.80 12.38 -12.03
CA ASP A 77 2.86 13.85 -12.10
C ASP A 77 3.37 14.40 -13.45
N ARG A 78 3.68 13.55 -14.43
CA ARG A 78 4.14 14.01 -15.76
C ARG A 78 3.02 14.69 -16.55
N ASP A 79 3.14 16.02 -16.60
CA ASP A 79 2.37 16.98 -17.40
C ASP A 79 0.87 16.97 -17.12
N GLN A 80 0.45 17.91 -16.26
CA GLN A 80 -0.93 18.28 -16.00
C GLN A 80 -1.58 18.91 -17.24
N HIS A 81 -1.70 18.15 -18.33
CA HIS A 81 -2.60 18.53 -19.40
C HIS A 81 -4.04 18.43 -18.89
N PRO A 82 -4.90 19.44 -19.10
CA PRO A 82 -6.27 19.49 -18.56
C PRO A 82 -7.15 18.27 -18.91
N GLY A 83 -6.79 17.48 -19.93
CA GLY A 83 -7.47 16.24 -20.32
C GLY A 83 -6.93 14.96 -19.67
N GLY A 84 -5.75 14.99 -19.04
CA GLY A 84 -5.04 13.80 -18.52
C GLY A 84 -5.29 13.49 -17.05
N GLN A 85 -5.71 14.48 -16.26
CA GLN A 85 -5.75 14.40 -14.78
C GLN A 85 -6.59 13.24 -14.23
N ARG A 86 -7.79 12.98 -14.78
CA ARG A 86 -8.65 11.86 -14.33
C ARG A 86 -8.05 10.49 -14.66
N SER A 87 -7.41 10.35 -15.82
CA SER A 87 -6.76 9.10 -16.23
C SER A 87 -5.50 8.83 -15.38
N GLN A 88 -4.73 9.88 -15.09
CA GLN A 88 -3.56 9.81 -14.21
C GLN A 88 -3.95 9.43 -12.77
N SER A 89 -5.00 10.04 -12.22
CA SER A 89 -5.53 9.71 -10.89
C SER A 89 -5.96 8.24 -10.79
N ARG A 90 -6.61 7.71 -11.83
CA ARG A 90 -6.98 6.30 -11.89
C ARG A 90 -5.77 5.38 -12.00
N ALA A 91 -4.80 5.70 -12.87
CA ALA A 91 -3.58 4.91 -13.03
C ALA A 91 -2.74 4.88 -11.75
N SER A 92 -2.66 6.02 -11.03
CA SER A 92 -2.03 6.13 -9.72
C SER A 92 -2.72 5.26 -8.68
N SER A 93 -4.06 5.34 -8.61
CA SER A 93 -4.84 4.52 -7.68
C SER A 93 -4.72 3.02 -7.97
N GLU A 94 -4.74 2.62 -9.23
CA GLU A 94 -4.55 1.22 -9.64
C GLU A 94 -3.14 0.73 -9.30
N PHE A 95 -2.12 1.56 -9.50
CA PHE A 95 -0.74 1.25 -9.11
C PHE A 95 -0.59 1.11 -7.60
N LEU A 96 -1.09 2.08 -6.82
CA LEU A 96 -1.05 2.06 -5.35
C LEU A 96 -1.77 0.83 -4.79
N GLY A 97 -2.97 0.54 -5.29
CA GLY A 97 -3.75 -0.62 -4.84
C GLY A 97 -3.10 -1.96 -5.22
N CYS A 98 -2.36 -2.02 -6.33
CA CYS A 98 -1.57 -3.20 -6.68
C CYS A 98 -0.35 -3.35 -5.77
N ALA A 99 0.39 -2.25 -5.55
CA ALA A 99 1.57 -2.22 -4.69
C ALA A 99 1.23 -2.58 -3.23
N LEU A 100 0.16 -2.01 -2.67
CA LEU A 100 -0.28 -2.30 -1.30
C LEU A 100 -0.67 -3.76 -1.11
N ARG A 101 -1.42 -4.36 -2.06
CA ARG A 101 -1.79 -5.78 -1.96
C ARG A 101 -0.56 -6.68 -1.97
N TRP A 102 0.40 -6.39 -2.85
CA TRP A 102 1.65 -7.14 -2.91
C TRP A 102 2.50 -6.97 -1.64
N LEU A 103 2.73 -5.74 -1.18
CA LEU A 103 3.53 -5.49 0.02
C LEU A 103 2.88 -6.05 1.29
N ARG A 104 1.54 -6.02 1.40
CA ARG A 104 0.81 -6.68 2.50
C ARG A 104 0.96 -8.19 2.48
N PHE A 105 0.92 -8.80 1.30
CA PHE A 105 1.20 -10.24 1.17
C PHE A 105 2.59 -10.61 1.67
N LEU A 106 3.57 -9.71 1.51
CA LEU A 106 4.93 -9.89 2.02
C LEU A 106 5.12 -9.47 3.48
N ASP A 107 4.06 -8.97 4.15
CA ASP A 107 4.14 -8.35 5.48
C ASP A 107 5.13 -7.18 5.58
N ARG A 108 5.23 -6.38 4.50
CA ARG A 108 6.18 -5.26 4.37
C ARG A 108 5.56 -3.88 4.37
N VAL A 109 4.29 -3.75 4.78
CA VAL A 109 3.66 -2.43 4.95
C VAL A 109 3.75 -2.04 6.41
N GLU A 110 4.49 -0.98 6.69
CA GLU A 110 4.48 -0.39 8.03
C GLU A 110 3.18 0.39 8.20
N GLU A 111 2.32 -0.12 9.09
CA GLU A 111 1.15 0.63 9.53
C GLU A 111 1.60 1.79 10.42
N PRO A 112 1.13 3.03 10.18
CA PRO A 112 1.49 4.16 11.02
C PRO A 112 1.22 3.82 12.49
N ALA A 113 2.26 3.91 13.32
CA ALA A 113 2.17 3.68 14.76
C ALA A 113 1.14 4.60 15.46
N GLU A 114 0.62 5.62 14.77
CA GLU A 114 -0.35 6.59 15.27
C GLU A 114 -1.73 6.01 15.62
N LEU A 115 -2.03 4.75 15.27
CA LEU A 115 -3.23 4.06 15.78
C LEU A 115 -2.99 3.21 17.03
N ARG A 116 -1.74 3.12 17.52
CA ARG A 116 -1.44 2.59 18.86
C ARG A 116 -1.28 3.72 19.87
N HIS A 117 -2.20 4.67 19.86
CA HIS A 117 -2.49 5.41 21.08
C HIS A 117 -3.44 4.56 21.92
N PRO A 118 -3.01 3.99 23.07
CA PRO A 118 -3.97 3.73 24.12
C PRO A 118 -4.57 5.09 24.45
N TYR A 119 -5.89 5.22 24.27
CA TYR A 119 -6.67 6.37 24.73
C TYR A 119 -6.03 6.94 26.00
N PRO A 120 -5.60 8.22 26.07
CA PRO A 120 -5.43 8.82 27.37
C PRO A 120 -6.82 8.75 28.00
N ALA A 121 -6.92 7.98 29.08
CA ALA A 121 -8.05 8.02 29.96
C ALA A 121 -8.14 9.45 30.49
N SER A 122 -8.87 10.31 29.78
CA SER A 122 -9.37 11.55 30.34
C SER A 122 -10.51 11.17 31.27
N VAL A 123 -10.11 10.67 32.44
CA VAL A 123 -10.85 10.84 33.67
C VAL A 123 -11.07 12.34 33.85
N THR A 124 -12.30 12.77 33.68
CA THR A 124 -12.91 13.74 34.59
C THR A 124 -14.36 13.35 34.78
N ASN A 125 -14.57 12.54 35.83
CA ASN A 125 -15.79 12.67 36.62
C ASN A 125 -15.87 14.14 37.06
N VAL A 126 -16.78 14.90 36.47
CA VAL A 126 -17.41 16.03 37.16
C VAL A 126 -18.85 15.59 37.37
N GLY A 127 -19.04 14.80 38.43
CA GLY A 127 -20.33 14.70 39.07
C GLY A 127 -20.41 15.83 40.08
N GLU A 128 -21.08 16.92 39.73
CA GLU A 128 -21.73 17.76 40.73
C GLU A 128 -22.77 18.64 40.03
N ASP A 129 -24.03 18.19 40.02
CA ASP A 129 -25.15 19.10 40.23
C ASP A 129 -26.34 18.37 40.86
N VAL A 130 -26.84 19.02 41.92
CA VAL A 130 -28.16 18.96 42.58
C VAL A 130 -28.71 17.64 43.12
N ALA A 131 -28.89 17.59 44.46
CA ALA A 131 -30.21 17.78 45.08
C ALA A 131 -30.24 17.47 46.60
N GLY A 132 -30.70 18.44 47.38
CA GLY A 132 -31.68 18.24 48.47
C GLY A 132 -31.20 17.69 49.82
N GLY A 133 -31.17 18.54 50.84
CA GLY A 133 -31.05 18.06 52.22
C GLY A 133 -30.87 19.11 53.31
N ARG A 134 -31.94 19.87 53.59
CA ARG A 134 -32.37 20.45 54.89
C ARG A 134 -31.44 20.26 56.11
N LEU A 135 -31.14 21.33 56.87
CA LEU A 135 -31.59 21.56 58.26
C LEU A 135 -30.90 22.77 58.96
N THR A 136 -31.73 23.45 59.75
CA THR A 136 -31.61 24.65 60.58
C THR A 136 -30.63 24.55 61.77
N LEU A 137 -30.01 25.69 62.17
CA LEU A 137 -29.65 26.17 63.54
C LEU A 137 -28.64 27.33 63.32
N VAL A 138 -28.76 28.56 63.83
CA VAL A 138 -29.31 29.16 65.07
C VAL A 138 -29.88 30.54 64.75
#